data_AF-A0A973F6A6-F1
#
_entry.id   AF-A0A973F6A6-F1
#
_cell.length_a   1.000
_cell.length_b   1.000
_cell.length_c   1.000
_cell.angle_alpha   90.00
_cell.angle_beta   90.00
_cell.angle_gamma   90.00
#
_symmetry.space_group_name_H-M   'P 1'
#
loop_
_entity.id
_entity.type
_entity.pdbx_description
1 polymer ?
#
loop_
_entity_poly.entity_id
_entity_poly.type
_entity_poly.pdbx_seq_one_letter_code
_entity_poly.pdbx_strand_id
1 'polypeptide(L)'
;MKKIIIPILLIFITLIIILLALIFKDTNYSEIELTANIDFVTAKIEEKEYVLPTKIKLKNGKYQVTLKSDGYQEKNEEINVGKEKTHKFELLNSKDQFAEKELPIYSKSFNIEYNKATRSFSVLVKEEPFEENKNLALALLAKSGVTQDTDTIIISSVAGVNGAVGP
;
A
#
# COMPACT_ATOMS: atom_id res chain seq x y z
N MET A 1 34.80 57.58 -31.26
CA MET A 1 34.92 56.39 -30.37
C MET A 1 33.70 56.15 -29.48
N LYS A 2 33.09 57.17 -28.85
CA LYS A 2 31.91 56.99 -27.96
C LYS A 2 30.69 56.28 -28.60
N LYS A 3 30.47 56.42 -29.93
CA LYS A 3 29.32 55.81 -30.63
C LYS A 3 29.36 54.27 -30.72
N ILE A 4 30.53 53.64 -30.55
CA ILE A 4 30.70 52.18 -30.66
C ILE A 4 30.59 51.48 -29.29
N ILE A 5 30.83 52.20 -28.18
CA ILE A 5 30.85 51.63 -26.83
C ILE A 5 29.44 51.24 -26.35
N ILE A 6 28.43 52.05 -26.71
CA ILE A 6 27.03 51.85 -26.29
C ILE A 6 26.45 50.51 -26.76
N PRO A 7 26.55 50.11 -28.05
CA PRO A 7 26.00 48.82 -28.50
C PRO A 7 26.73 47.62 -27.90
N ILE A 8 28.05 47.70 -27.70
CA ILE A 8 28.83 46.61 -27.08
C ILE A 8 28.38 46.40 -25.63
N LEU A 9 28.17 47.48 -24.87
CA LEU A 9 27.69 47.39 -23.49
C LEU A 9 26.29 46.75 -23.41
N LEU A 10 25.40 47.08 -24.35
CA LEU A 10 24.04 46.52 -24.44
C LEU A 10 24.05 45.00 -24.69
N ILE A 11 24.93 44.52 -25.59
CA ILE A 11 25.12 43.09 -25.85
C ILE A 11 25.65 42.38 -24.59
N PHE A 12 26.57 43.00 -23.88
CA PHE A 12 27.15 42.42 -22.67
C PHE A 12 26.11 42.30 -21.54
N ILE A 13 25.27 43.32 -21.36
CA ILE A 13 24.18 43.30 -20.37
C ILE A 13 23.16 42.20 -20.70
N THR A 14 22.80 42.04 -21.97
CA THR A 14 21.86 40.98 -22.39
C THR A 14 22.44 39.58 -22.15
N LEU A 15 23.73 39.38 -22.43
CA LEU A 15 24.44 38.13 -22.11
C LEU A 15 24.43 37.82 -20.61
N ILE A 16 24.65 38.82 -19.76
CA ILE A 16 24.60 38.67 -18.29
C ILE A 16 23.19 38.26 -17.83
N ILE A 17 22.14 38.89 -18.37
CA ILE A 17 20.75 38.55 -18.01
C ILE A 17 20.42 37.10 -18.41
N ILE A 18 20.83 36.67 -19.60
CA ILE A 18 20.63 35.28 -20.06
C ILE A 18 21.38 34.30 -19.15
N LEU A 19 22.63 34.61 -18.79
CA LEU A 19 23.44 33.77 -17.91
C LEU A 19 22.81 33.66 -16.51
N LEU A 20 22.31 34.77 -15.96
CA LEU A 20 21.59 34.77 -14.68
C LEU A 20 20.31 33.92 -14.76
N ALA A 21 19.52 34.07 -15.82
CA ALA A 21 18.31 33.26 -16.02
C ALA A 21 18.59 31.76 -16.12
N LEU A 22 19.74 31.36 -16.68
CA LEU A 22 20.18 29.97 -16.70
C LEU A 22 20.56 29.44 -15.32
N ILE A 23 21.23 30.26 -14.48
CA ILE A 23 21.63 29.88 -13.12
C ILE A 23 20.42 29.73 -12.18
N PHE A 24 19.39 30.57 -12.32
CA PHE A 24 18.20 30.52 -11.45
C PHE A 24 17.19 29.43 -11.81
N LYS A 25 17.43 28.63 -12.86
CA LYS A 25 16.47 27.61 -13.30
C LYS A 25 16.39 26.39 -12.35
N ASP A 26 17.36 26.21 -11.46
CA ASP A 26 17.53 25.00 -10.65
C ASP A 26 17.06 25.09 -9.18
N THR A 27 16.41 26.17 -8.74
CA THR A 27 16.02 26.33 -7.32
C THR A 27 14.66 25.71 -6.94
N ASN A 28 14.05 24.90 -7.80
CA ASN A 28 12.71 24.34 -7.55
C ASN A 28 12.76 23.00 -6.80
N TYR A 29 13.40 22.96 -5.65
CA TYR A 29 13.39 21.78 -4.77
C TYR A 29 12.56 22.06 -3.54
N SER A 30 11.66 21.15 -3.19
CA SER A 30 10.95 21.17 -1.91
C SER A 30 11.31 19.96 -1.08
N GLU A 31 11.29 20.15 0.23
CA GLU A 31 11.32 19.05 1.19
C GLU A 31 9.89 18.55 1.39
N ILE A 32 9.71 17.23 1.32
CA ILE A 32 8.45 16.56 1.60
C ILE A 32 8.69 15.46 2.62
N GLU A 33 7.81 15.40 3.61
CA GLU A 33 7.75 14.34 4.59
C GLU A 33 6.80 13.25 4.10
N LEU A 34 7.30 12.03 4.03
CA LEU A 34 6.53 10.86 3.64
C LEU A 34 6.27 10.01 4.88
N THR A 35 5.02 9.65 5.09
CA THR A 35 4.58 8.82 6.22
C THR A 35 3.61 7.74 5.75
N ALA A 36 3.42 6.70 6.54
CA ALA A 36 2.44 5.65 6.26
C ALA A 36 1.63 5.33 7.53
N ASN A 37 0.49 4.65 7.35
CA ASN A 37 -0.34 4.13 8.45
C ASN A 37 0.27 2.91 9.18
N ILE A 38 1.39 2.37 8.68
CA ILE A 38 2.09 1.21 9.21
C ILE A 38 3.60 1.48 9.23
N ASP A 39 4.33 0.74 10.05
CA ASP A 39 5.79 0.83 10.15
C ASP A 39 6.49 0.03 9.03
N PHE A 40 7.77 0.37 8.78
CA PHE A 40 8.65 -0.35 7.84
C PHE A 40 8.14 -0.43 6.39
N VAL A 41 7.47 0.62 5.91
CA VAL A 41 7.11 0.74 4.49
C VAL A 41 8.30 1.25 3.70
N THR A 42 8.61 0.58 2.60
CA THR A 42 9.58 1.04 1.61
C THR A 42 8.85 1.76 0.49
N ALA A 43 9.14 3.04 0.31
CA ALA A 43 8.69 3.86 -0.80
C ALA A 43 9.78 3.94 -1.86
N LYS A 44 9.47 3.50 -3.08
CA LYS A 44 10.31 3.66 -4.25
C LYS A 44 9.82 4.86 -5.06
N ILE A 45 10.71 5.82 -5.27
CA ILE A 45 10.47 7.01 -6.07
C ILE A 45 11.58 7.06 -7.10
N GLU A 46 11.21 6.96 -8.38
CA GLU A 46 12.15 6.75 -9.48
C GLU A 46 13.03 5.50 -9.24
N GLU A 47 14.34 5.68 -9.16
CA GLU A 47 15.33 4.60 -8.94
C GLU A 47 15.80 4.51 -7.48
N LYS A 48 15.21 5.30 -6.57
CA LYS A 48 15.62 5.37 -5.15
C LYS A 48 14.56 4.81 -4.23
N GLU A 49 15.02 4.12 -3.19
CA GLU A 49 14.19 3.54 -2.15
C GLU A 49 14.39 4.27 -0.83
N TYR A 50 13.29 4.43 -0.10
CA TYR A 50 13.23 5.17 1.15
C TYR A 50 12.40 4.40 2.16
N VAL A 51 12.88 4.27 3.39
CA VAL A 51 12.13 3.67 4.49
C VAL A 51 11.32 4.77 5.19
N LEU A 52 10.01 4.54 5.35
CA LEU A 52 9.09 5.48 5.98
C LEU A 52 9.00 5.29 7.51
N PRO A 53 8.75 6.36 8.29
CA PRO A 53 8.63 7.76 7.85
C PRO A 53 9.99 8.41 7.52
N THR A 54 10.02 9.29 6.51
CA THR A 54 11.25 10.01 6.14
C THR A 54 10.99 11.37 5.51
N LYS A 55 12.02 12.23 5.51
CA LYS A 55 12.01 13.52 4.81
C LYS A 55 12.97 13.46 3.64
N ILE A 56 12.48 13.83 2.46
CA ILE A 56 13.27 13.81 1.24
C ILE A 56 13.16 15.15 0.50
N LYS A 57 14.24 15.54 -0.17
CA LYS A 57 14.29 16.74 -1.00
C LYS A 57 14.20 16.35 -2.47
N LEU A 58 13.10 16.75 -3.12
CA LEU A 58 12.81 16.43 -4.51
C LEU A 58 12.55 17.71 -5.31
N LYS A 59 12.76 17.66 -6.63
CA LYS A 59 12.33 18.77 -7.50
C LYS A 59 10.81 18.88 -7.44
N ASN A 60 10.27 20.09 -7.54
CA ASN A 60 8.83 20.31 -7.60
C ASN A 60 8.27 19.63 -8.85
N GLY A 61 7.19 18.86 -8.70
CA GLY A 61 6.66 18.04 -9.78
C GLY A 61 5.80 16.88 -9.29
N LYS A 62 5.34 16.07 -10.24
CA LYS A 62 4.57 14.85 -9.99
C LYS A 62 5.49 13.64 -10.00
N TYR A 63 5.34 12.74 -9.04
CA TYR A 63 6.13 11.52 -8.94
C TYR A 63 5.23 10.31 -8.73
N GLN A 64 5.54 9.22 -9.40
CA GLN A 64 4.96 7.91 -9.10
C GLN A 64 5.75 7.28 -7.95
N VAL A 65 5.02 6.85 -6.92
CA VAL A 65 5.57 6.22 -5.73
C VAL A 65 5.04 4.79 -5.65
N THR A 66 5.94 3.82 -5.63
CA THR A 66 5.61 2.41 -5.38
C THR A 66 5.90 2.09 -3.92
N LEU A 67 4.89 1.63 -3.19
CA LEU A 67 4.98 1.30 -1.78
C LEU A 67 5.00 -0.22 -1.61
N LYS A 68 5.94 -0.72 -0.80
CA LYS A 68 6.07 -2.14 -0.47
C LYS A 68 6.24 -2.31 1.04
N SER A 69 5.57 -3.32 1.58
CA SER A 69 5.73 -3.77 2.96
C SER A 69 5.25 -5.22 3.07
N ASP A 70 5.86 -6.01 3.95
CA ASP A 70 5.57 -7.42 4.09
C ASP A 70 4.13 -7.66 4.60
N GLY A 71 3.37 -8.50 3.88
CA GLY A 71 1.96 -8.78 4.19
C GLY A 71 0.98 -7.72 3.69
N TYR A 72 1.45 -6.66 3.03
CA TYR A 72 0.62 -5.62 2.43
C TYR A 72 0.68 -5.69 0.90
N GLN A 73 -0.39 -5.21 0.25
CA GLN A 73 -0.39 -5.13 -1.20
C GLN A 73 0.55 -4.00 -1.65
N GLU A 74 1.33 -4.28 -2.70
CA GLU A 74 2.06 -3.23 -3.40
C GLU A 74 1.09 -2.17 -3.94
N LYS A 75 1.33 -0.91 -3.59
CA LYS A 75 0.47 0.22 -3.98
C LYS A 75 1.28 1.21 -4.80
N ASN A 76 0.72 1.66 -5.92
CA ASN A 76 1.27 2.74 -6.73
C ASN A 76 0.41 3.99 -6.54
N GLU A 77 1.03 5.12 -6.18
CA GLU A 77 0.34 6.38 -5.90
C GLU A 77 1.13 7.57 -6.47
N GLU A 78 0.43 8.55 -7.04
CA GLU A 78 1.06 9.78 -7.55
C GLU A 78 1.08 10.85 -6.45
N ILE A 79 2.25 11.43 -6.19
CA ILE A 79 2.41 12.56 -5.26
C ILE A 79 2.80 13.84 -6.01
N ASN A 80 2.44 15.01 -5.46
CA ASN A 80 2.80 16.31 -6.02
C ASN A 80 3.70 17.11 -5.09
N VAL A 81 5.00 17.05 -5.36
CA VAL A 81 6.03 17.76 -4.61
C VAL A 81 5.98 19.25 -4.92
N GLY A 82 5.90 20.07 -3.87
CA GLY A 82 5.83 21.53 -3.95
C GLY A 82 4.44 22.11 -3.66
N LYS A 83 3.39 21.28 -3.68
CA LYS A 83 2.06 21.63 -3.15
C LYS A 83 1.89 21.21 -1.69
N GLU A 84 2.44 20.06 -1.34
CA GLU A 84 2.30 19.43 -0.04
C GLU A 84 3.65 19.38 0.68
N LYS A 85 3.63 19.60 2.01
CA LYS A 85 4.81 19.44 2.88
C LYS A 85 4.89 18.04 3.48
N THR A 86 3.76 17.36 3.59
CA THR A 86 3.65 16.03 4.15
C THR A 86 2.65 15.24 3.31
N HIS A 87 3.00 14.02 2.96
CA HIS A 87 2.11 13.08 2.29
C HIS A 87 2.00 11.80 3.11
N LYS A 88 0.77 11.32 3.32
CA LYS A 88 0.48 10.16 4.16
C LYS A 88 -0.10 9.05 3.29
N PHE A 89 0.59 7.93 3.25
CA PHE A 89 0.15 6.75 2.54
C PHE A 89 -0.72 5.85 3.42
N GLU A 90 -1.72 5.25 2.80
CA GLU A 90 -2.53 4.20 3.40
C GLU A 90 -2.34 2.91 2.61
N LEU A 91 -1.75 1.91 3.27
CA LEU A 91 -1.65 0.54 2.75
C LEU A 91 -2.74 -0.32 3.38
N LEU A 92 -3.38 -1.12 2.53
CA LEU A 92 -4.36 -2.12 2.93
C LEU A 92 -3.65 -3.46 3.14
N ASN A 93 -3.98 -4.14 4.23
CA ASN A 93 -3.49 -5.49 4.45
C ASN A 93 -4.03 -6.39 3.34
N SER A 94 -3.16 -7.20 2.74
CA SER A 94 -3.56 -8.13 1.68
C SER A 94 -4.68 -9.09 2.15
N LYS A 95 -4.72 -9.42 3.44
CA LYS A 95 -5.74 -10.28 4.05
C LYS A 95 -7.12 -9.61 4.18
N ASP A 96 -7.18 -8.28 4.32
CA ASP A 96 -8.43 -7.55 4.55
C ASP A 96 -9.31 -7.48 3.29
N GLN A 97 -8.73 -7.57 2.08
CA GLN A 97 -9.52 -7.58 0.83
C GLN A 97 -10.20 -8.93 0.54
N PHE A 98 -9.65 -10.05 1.02
CA PHE A 98 -10.29 -11.36 0.86
C PHE A 98 -11.51 -11.52 1.75
N ALA A 99 -11.52 -10.87 2.92
CA ALA A 99 -12.67 -10.85 3.81
C ALA A 99 -13.89 -10.16 3.17
N GLU A 100 -13.68 -9.19 2.28
CA GLU A 100 -14.77 -8.36 1.76
C GLU A 100 -15.24 -8.76 0.35
N LYS A 101 -14.39 -9.37 -0.49
CA LYS A 101 -14.70 -9.56 -1.93
C LYS A 101 -15.08 -10.99 -2.36
N GLU A 102 -14.69 -12.04 -1.62
CA GLU A 102 -14.97 -13.44 -2.03
C GLU A 102 -15.85 -14.25 -1.07
N LEU A 103 -16.23 -13.70 0.09
CA LEU A 103 -17.10 -14.40 1.03
C LEU A 103 -18.61 -14.42 0.72
N PRO A 104 -19.22 -13.65 -0.21
CA PRO A 104 -20.68 -13.72 -0.36
C PRO A 104 -21.17 -15.05 -0.96
N ILE A 105 -20.36 -15.72 -1.81
CA ILE A 105 -20.81 -16.94 -2.51
C ILE A 105 -20.75 -18.17 -1.59
N TYR A 106 -19.82 -18.20 -0.63
CA TYR A 106 -19.62 -19.35 0.28
C TYR A 106 -20.15 -19.13 1.71
N SER A 107 -20.68 -17.94 2.02
CA SER A 107 -21.28 -17.61 3.33
C SER A 107 -22.48 -18.50 3.74
N LYS A 108 -23.07 -19.23 2.79
CA LYS A 108 -24.15 -20.18 3.09
C LYS A 108 -23.64 -21.45 3.78
N SER A 109 -22.49 -21.96 3.36
CA SER A 109 -21.96 -23.26 3.83
C SER A 109 -20.92 -23.12 4.95
N PHE A 110 -20.38 -21.92 5.18
CA PHE A 110 -19.35 -21.67 6.19
C PHE A 110 -19.61 -20.39 7.00
N ASN A 111 -19.20 -20.41 8.27
CA ASN A 111 -18.93 -19.17 9.02
C ASN A 111 -17.43 -19.12 9.31
N ILE A 112 -16.74 -18.05 8.91
CA ILE A 112 -15.32 -17.89 9.13
C ILE A 112 -15.13 -16.67 10.03
N GLU A 113 -14.53 -16.89 11.20
CA GLU A 113 -14.20 -15.85 12.16
C GLU A 113 -12.67 -15.78 12.32
N TYR A 114 -12.12 -14.57 12.24
CA TYR A 114 -10.70 -14.33 12.47
C TYR A 114 -10.48 -13.66 13.82
N ASN A 115 -9.70 -14.30 14.69
CA ASN A 115 -9.25 -13.72 15.94
C ASN A 115 -7.83 -13.14 15.77
N LYS A 116 -7.76 -11.81 15.77
CA LYS A 116 -6.50 -11.06 15.60
C LYS A 116 -5.53 -11.25 16.77
N ALA A 117 -6.04 -11.41 18.00
CA ALA A 117 -5.19 -11.53 19.20
C ALA A 117 -4.41 -12.85 19.22
N THR A 118 -5.01 -13.93 18.71
CA THR A 118 -4.44 -15.27 18.71
C THR A 118 -3.97 -15.73 17.33
N ARG A 119 -4.13 -14.89 16.29
CA ARG A 119 -3.85 -15.23 14.89
C ARG A 119 -4.50 -16.55 14.48
N SER A 120 -5.76 -16.74 14.87
CA SER A 120 -6.49 -17.98 14.64
C SER A 120 -7.73 -17.77 13.78
N PHE A 121 -8.02 -18.74 12.91
CA PHE A 121 -9.22 -18.80 12.09
C PHE A 121 -10.14 -19.90 12.62
N SER A 122 -11.39 -19.55 12.91
CA SER A 122 -12.45 -20.48 13.26
C SER A 122 -13.37 -20.65 12.07
N VAL A 123 -13.41 -21.84 11.49
CA VAL A 123 -14.30 -22.20 10.38
C VAL A 123 -15.38 -23.13 10.91
N LEU A 124 -16.62 -22.67 10.84
CA LEU A 124 -17.80 -23.48 11.13
C LEU A 124 -18.42 -23.98 9.83
N VAL A 125 -18.37 -25.28 9.59
CA VAL A 125 -18.97 -25.91 8.40
C VAL A 125 -20.42 -26.29 8.72
N LYS A 126 -21.37 -25.70 7.98
CA LYS A 126 -22.82 -25.82 8.25
C LYS A 126 -23.51 -26.93 7.47
N GLU A 127 -22.92 -27.41 6.37
CA GLU A 127 -23.58 -28.33 5.42
C GLU A 127 -22.75 -29.60 5.19
N GLU A 128 -23.42 -30.72 4.94
CA GLU A 128 -22.80 -31.96 4.49
C GLU A 128 -22.62 -32.00 2.95
N PRO A 129 -21.60 -32.71 2.43
CA PRO A 129 -20.64 -33.55 3.16
C PRO A 129 -19.51 -32.73 3.81
N PHE A 130 -19.28 -32.96 5.11
CA PHE A 130 -18.33 -32.20 5.92
C PHE A 130 -16.91 -32.20 5.36
N GLU A 131 -16.41 -33.35 4.89
CA GLU A 131 -15.04 -33.45 4.39
C GLU A 131 -14.81 -32.69 3.07
N GLU A 132 -15.79 -32.66 2.16
CA GLU A 132 -15.70 -31.86 0.93
C GLU A 132 -15.66 -30.36 1.27
N ASN A 133 -16.55 -29.94 2.16
CA ASN A 133 -16.67 -28.56 2.59
C ASN A 133 -15.46 -28.11 3.43
N LYS A 134 -14.92 -28.97 4.27
CA LYS A 134 -13.66 -28.74 5.02
C LYS A 134 -12.47 -28.57 4.08
N ASN A 135 -12.34 -29.41 3.06
CA ASN A 135 -11.27 -29.30 2.07
C ASN A 135 -11.40 -28.02 1.25
N LEU A 136 -12.63 -27.62 0.91
CA LEU A 136 -12.90 -26.34 0.25
C LEU A 136 -12.52 -25.16 1.14
N ALA A 137 -12.90 -25.17 2.42
CA ALA A 137 -12.54 -24.12 3.37
C ALA A 137 -11.02 -24.01 3.57
N LEU A 138 -10.32 -25.14 3.67
CA LEU A 138 -8.86 -25.17 3.73
C LEU A 138 -8.22 -24.60 2.45
N ALA A 139 -8.75 -24.94 1.29
CA ALA A 139 -8.27 -24.41 0.01
C ALA A 139 -8.49 -22.88 -0.10
N LEU A 140 -9.61 -22.36 0.40
CA LEU A 140 -9.90 -20.93 0.44
C LEU A 140 -8.97 -20.18 1.41
N LEU A 141 -8.72 -20.75 2.58
CA LEU A 141 -7.75 -20.20 3.56
C LEU A 141 -6.33 -20.21 3.00
N ALA A 142 -5.91 -21.30 2.34
CA ALA A 142 -4.61 -21.36 1.69
C ALA A 142 -4.45 -20.29 0.58
N LYS A 143 -5.50 -20.05 -0.21
CA LYS A 143 -5.51 -19.00 -1.24
C LYS A 143 -5.43 -17.59 -0.66
N SER A 144 -5.94 -17.36 0.55
CA SER A 144 -5.82 -16.07 1.26
C SER A 144 -4.51 -15.91 2.04
N GLY A 145 -3.55 -16.82 1.85
CA GLY A 145 -2.24 -16.77 2.50
C GLY A 145 -2.28 -17.18 3.97
N VAL A 146 -3.34 -17.87 4.41
CA VAL A 146 -3.40 -18.53 5.72
C VAL A 146 -2.80 -19.92 5.57
N THR A 147 -1.76 -20.20 6.35
CA THR A 147 -1.11 -21.52 6.34
C THR A 147 -1.20 -22.14 7.72
N GLN A 148 -1.39 -23.46 7.80
CA GLN A 148 -1.42 -24.17 9.08
C GLN A 148 -0.08 -24.09 9.84
N ASP A 149 1.01 -23.78 9.14
CA ASP A 149 2.35 -23.65 9.73
C ASP A 149 2.51 -22.32 10.50
N THR A 150 1.75 -21.29 10.13
CA THR A 150 1.88 -19.93 10.71
C THR A 150 0.66 -19.47 11.48
N ASP A 151 -0.52 -20.04 11.20
CA ASP A 151 -1.78 -19.62 11.76
C ASP A 151 -2.56 -20.84 12.30
N THR A 152 -3.24 -20.68 13.43
CA THR A 152 -4.04 -21.77 14.01
C THR A 152 -5.39 -21.83 13.31
N ILE A 153 -5.69 -22.94 12.63
CA ILE A 153 -6.97 -23.15 11.94
C ILE A 153 -7.81 -24.16 12.73
N ILE A 154 -8.95 -23.73 13.25
CA ILE A 154 -9.92 -24.56 13.95
C ILE A 154 -11.11 -24.77 13.02
N ILE A 155 -11.34 -26.01 12.57
CA ILE A 155 -12.48 -26.36 11.72
C ILE A 155 -13.43 -27.24 12.52
N SER A 156 -14.67 -26.78 12.68
CA SER A 156 -15.71 -27.48 13.45
C SER A 156 -16.92 -27.74 12.57
N SER A 157 -17.51 -28.94 12.67
CA SER A 157 -18.80 -29.27 12.06
C SER A 157 -19.95 -28.80 12.94
N VAL A 158 -21.01 -28.23 12.35
CA VAL A 158 -22.34 -28.18 13.00
C VAL A 158 -23.05 -29.52 12.76
N ALA A 159 -22.51 -30.62 13.27
CA ALA A 159 -23.26 -31.87 13.25
C ALA A 159 -24.52 -31.66 14.11
N GLY A 160 -25.69 -31.91 13.52
CA GLY A 160 -26.99 -31.45 14.00
C GLY A 160 -27.24 -31.69 15.50
N VAL A 161 -27.53 -30.60 16.21
CA VAL A 161 -28.39 -30.63 17.40
C VAL A 161 -29.81 -30.93 16.92
N ASN A 162 -30.05 -32.14 16.44
CA ASN A 162 -31.37 -32.66 16.08
C ASN A 162 -31.33 -34.18 16.25
N GLY A 163 -31.51 -34.64 17.48
CA GLY A 163 -31.76 -36.05 17.76
C GLY A 163 -31.39 -36.47 19.18
N ALA A 164 -32.41 -36.85 19.97
CA ALA A 164 -32.37 -37.53 21.26
C ALA A 164 -32.41 -36.66 22.54
N VAL A 165 -33.55 -36.02 22.79
CA VAL A 165 -34.15 -36.10 24.13
C VAL A 165 -35.12 -37.28 24.07
N GLY A 166 -34.75 -38.40 24.67
CA GLY A 166 -35.59 -39.59 24.77
C GLY A 166 -36.82 -39.36 25.67
N PRO A 167 -37.83 -40.24 25.60
CA PRO A 167 -39.11 -40.09 26.28
C PRO A 167 -39.00 -40.00 27.81
#